data_AF-A0AAW5B5X9-F1
#
_entry.id   AF-A0AAW5B5X9-F1
#
_cell.length_a   1.000
_cell.length_b   1.000
_cell.length_c   1.000
_cell.angle_alpha   90.00
_cell.angle_beta   90.00
_cell.angle_gamma   90.00
#
_symmetry.space_group_name_H-M   'P 1'
#
loop_
_entity.id
_entity.type
_entity.pdbx_description
1 polymer ?
#
loop_
_entity_poly.entity_id
_entity_poly.type
_entity_poly.pdbx_seq_one_letter_code
_entity_poly.pdbx_strand_id
1 'polypeptide(L)' 'MAELKFEIVETIAVLSESPKGWTKELNLISWNGRDPKYDIRDWSPDKEKMGKGVTLTEEELASLKKAFE' A
#
# COMPACT_ATOMS: atom_id res chain seq x y z
N MET A 1 4.15 0.53 22.93
CA MET A 1 4.42 0.64 21.47
C MET A 1 3.41 1.63 20.93
N ALA A 2 3.84 2.64 20.19
CA ALA A 2 2.91 3.60 19.60
C ALA A 2 2.02 2.87 18.59
N GLU A 3 0.71 3.09 18.67
CA GLU A 3 -0.25 2.58 17.68
C GLU A 3 0.08 3.18 16.32
N LEU A 4 0.35 2.34 15.32
CA LEU A 4 0.59 2.80 13.95
C LEU A 4 -0.74 3.20 13.34
N LYS A 5 -0.94 4.51 13.14
CA LYS A 5 -2.13 5.03 12.46
C LYS A 5 -1.86 5.09 10.97
N PHE A 6 -2.84 4.68 10.17
CA PHE A 6 -2.78 4.79 8.72
C PHE A 6 -4.14 5.22 8.18
N GLU A 7 -4.11 5.91 7.06
CA GLU A 7 -5.29 6.28 6.29
C GLU A 7 -5.02 5.94 4.83
N ILE A 8 -5.87 5.11 4.24
CA ILE A 8 -5.85 4.85 2.80
C ILE A 8 -6.53 6.04 2.13
N VAL A 9 -5.74 6.90 1.51
CA VAL A 9 -6.21 8.09 0.80
C VAL A 9 -6.84 7.69 -0.53
N GLU A 10 -6.22 6.74 -1.23
CA GLU A 10 -6.68 6.25 -2.52
C GLU A 10 -6.23 4.81 -2.75
N THR A 11 -7.10 4.00 -3.36
CA THR A 11 -6.74 2.67 -3.87
C THR A 11 -6.51 2.75 -5.37
N ILE A 12 -5.25 2.54 -5.78
CA ILE A 12 -4.81 2.74 -7.16
C ILE A 12 -5.00 1.45 -7.97
N ALA A 13 -4.59 0.30 -7.43
CA ALA A 13 -4.73 -0.99 -8.11
C ALA A 13 -4.74 -2.18 -7.15
N VAL A 14 -5.48 -3.22 -7.52
CA VAL A 14 -5.38 -4.55 -6.92
C VAL A 14 -4.46 -5.40 -7.80
N LEU A 15 -3.32 -5.81 -7.26
CA LEU A 15 -2.29 -6.57 -7.98
C LEU A 15 -2.56 -8.08 -7.97
N SER A 16 -3.14 -8.60 -6.88
CA SER A 16 -3.51 -10.01 -6.78
C SER A 16 -4.51 -10.23 -5.66
N GLU A 17 -5.31 -11.28 -5.76
CA GLU A 17 -6.21 -11.75 -4.71
C GLU A 17 -5.84 -13.16 -4.28
N SER A 18 -5.85 -13.41 -2.98
CA SER A 18 -5.63 -14.74 -2.41
C SER A 18 -6.96 -15.49 -2.22
N PRO A 19 -6.97 -16.83 -2.18
CA PRO A 19 -8.19 -17.61 -1.91
C PRO A 19 -8.85 -17.32 -0.56
N LYS A 20 -8.12 -16.68 0.38
CA LYS A 20 -8.63 -16.26 1.69
C LYS A 20 -9.19 -14.83 1.68
N GLY A 21 -9.33 -14.22 0.50
CA GLY A 21 -9.84 -12.86 0.30
C GLY A 21 -8.85 -11.74 0.61
N TRP A 22 -7.61 -12.06 0.98
CA TRP A 22 -6.57 -11.02 1.11
C TRP A 22 -6.19 -10.50 -0.27
N THR A 23 -6.02 -9.19 -0.39
CA THR A 23 -5.66 -8.53 -1.64
C THR A 23 -4.30 -7.84 -1.50
N LYS A 24 -3.43 -8.04 -2.48
CA LYS A 24 -2.20 -7.23 -2.64
C LYS A 24 -2.57 -5.99 -3.42
N GLU A 25 -2.30 -4.82 -2.88
CA GLU A 25 -2.75 -3.56 -3.48
C GLU A 25 -1.65 -2.53 -3.53
N LEU A 26 -1.70 -1.69 -4.56
CA LEU A 26 -1.03 -0.40 -4.61
C LEU A 26 -2.03 0.66 -4.14
N ASN A 27 -1.71 1.30 -3.03
CA ASN A 27 -2.52 2.34 -2.40
C ASN A 27 -1.67 3.60 -2.21
N LEU A 28 -2.33 4.76 -2.09
CA LEU A 28 -1.76 5.98 -1.53
C LEU A 28 -2.15 6.05 -0.05
N ILE A 29 -1.17 6.06 0.85
CA ILE A 29 -1.39 5.93 2.30
C ILE A 29 -0.71 7.05 3.07
N SER A 30 -1.47 7.71 3.94
CA SER A 30 -0.92 8.60 4.97
C SER A 30 -0.58 7.78 6.22
N TRP A 31 0.68 7.84 6.64
CA TRP A 31 1.15 7.17 7.86
C TRP A 31 1.29 8.16 8.99
N ASN A 32 0.61 7.91 10.10
CA ASN A 32 0.62 8.75 11.29
C ASN A 32 0.32 10.23 10.99
N GLY A 33 -0.58 10.49 10.03
CA GLY A 33 -0.97 11.84 9.61
C GLY A 33 0.11 12.61 8.83
N ARG A 34 1.12 11.92 8.27
CA ARG A 34 2.13 12.51 7.39
C ARG A 34 1.64 12.58 5.94
N ASP A 35 2.41 13.25 5.09
CA ASP A 35 2.13 13.29 3.66
C ASP A 35 1.96 11.87 3.08
N PRO A 36 0.91 11.65 2.26
CA PRO A 36 0.63 10.35 1.69
C PRO A 36 1.77 9.85 0.80
N LYS A 37 2.02 8.55 0.84
CA LYS A 37 3.03 7.87 0.03
C LYS A 37 2.43 6.65 -0.66
N TYR A 38 3.04 6.26 -1.78
CA TYR A 38 2.66 5.03 -2.46
C TYR A 38 3.06 3.83 -1.61
N ASP A 39 2.21 2.83 -1.54
CA ASP A 39 2.46 1.66 -0.71
C ASP A 39 1.89 0.41 -1.36
N ILE A 40 2.72 -0.63 -1.45
CA ILE A 40 2.34 -1.94 -1.95
C ILE A 40 2.34 -2.92 -0.78
N ARG A 41 1.15 -3.41 -0.40
CA ARG A 41 1.00 -4.34 0.72
C ARG A 41 -0.21 -5.26 0.55
N ASP A 42 -0.17 -6.40 1.23
CA ASP A 42 -1.31 -7.28 1.41
C ASP A 42 -2.27 -6.74 2.48
N TRP A 43 -3.55 -6.69 2.17
CA TRP A 43 -4.62 -6.23 3.06
C TRP A 43 -5.62 -7.36 3.32
N SER A 44 -6.17 -7.40 4.52
CA SER A 44 -7.34 -8.22 4.81
C SER A 44 -8.57 -7.71 4.03
N PRO A 45 -9.61 -8.54 3.86
CA PRO A 45 -10.82 -8.15 3.13
C PRO A 45 -11.49 -6.86 3.65
N ASP A 46 -11.38 -6.62 4.96
CA ASP A 46 -11.93 -5.46 5.69
C ASP A 46 -10.96 -4.28 5.83
N LYS A 47 -9.72 -4.40 5.31
CA LYS A 47 -8.63 -3.40 5.44
C LYS A 47 -8.20 -3.06 6.87
N GLU A 48 -8.63 -3.82 7.87
CA GLU A 48 -8.22 -3.59 9.27
C GLU A 48 -6.83 -4.14 9.56
N LYS A 49 -6.42 -5.18 8.84
CA LYS A 49 -5.11 -5.83 8.98
C LYS A 49 -4.31 -5.67 7.72
N MET A 50 -3.01 -5.47 7.93
CA MET A 50 -2.03 -5.33 6.87
C MET A 50 -0.93 -6.37 7.04
N GLY A 51 -0.46 -6.91 5.92
CA GLY A 51 0.61 -7.90 5.85
C GLY A 51 1.99 -7.27 5.74
N LYS A 52 2.92 -7.97 5.09
CA LYS A 52 4.20 -7.37 4.69
C LYS A 52 4.00 -6.51 3.45
N GLY A 53 4.74 -5.41 3.36
CA GLY A 53 4.67 -4.51 2.22
C GLY A 53 5.85 -3.55 2.18
N VAL A 54 5.82 -2.65 1.21
CA VAL A 54 6.82 -1.61 1.01
C VAL A 54 6.12 -0.28 0.73
N THR A 55 6.59 0.77 1.41
CA THR A 55 6.21 2.15 1.11
C THR A 55 7.27 2.74 0.20
N LEU A 56 6.83 3.37 -0.90
CA LEU A 56 7.65 3.97 -1.93
C LEU A 56 7.44 5.48 -1.95
N THR A 57 8.52 6.23 -2.16
CA THR A 57 8.42 7.62 -2.58
C THR A 57 7.93 7.70 -4.03
N GLU A 58 7.53 8.90 -4.45
CA GLU A 58 7.18 9.16 -5.84
C GLU A 58 8.35 8.85 -6.80
N GLU A 59 9.58 9.21 -6.42
CA GLU A 59 10.80 8.93 -7.20
C GLU A 59 11.08 7.43 -7.32
N GLU A 60 10.88 6.66 -6.24
CA GLU A 60 11.02 5.20 -6.24
C GLU A 60 9.96 4.55 -7.13
N LEU A 61 8.70 5.01 -7.08
CA LEU A 61 7.64 4.51 -7.93
C LEU A 61 7.87 4.84 -9.41
N ALA A 62 8.34 6.06 -9.71
CA ALA A 62 8.69 6.47 -11.07
C ALA A 62 9.84 5.62 -11.64
N SER A 63 10.86 5.34 -10.82
CA SER A 63 11.97 4.47 -11.17
C SER A 63 11.52 3.03 -11.41
N LEU A 64 10.62 2.51 -10.55
CA LEU A 64 10.03 1.19 -10.71
C LEU A 64 9.23 1.07 -12.01
N LYS A 65 8.38 2.07 -12.32
CA LYS A 65 7.62 2.13 -13.58
C LYS A 65 8.55 2.07 -14.79
N LYS A 66 9.62 2.86 -14.80
CA LYS A 66 10.62 2.88 -15.87
C LYS A 66 11.34 1.54 -16.06
N ALA A 67 11.48 0.74 -15.01
CA ALA A 67 12.13 -0.58 -15.10
C ALA A 67 11.30 -1.63 -15.85
N PHE A 68 10.00 -1.39 -16.07
CA PHE A 68 9.11 -2.28 -16.83
C PHE A 68 8.87 -1.82 -18.29
N GLU A 69 9.48 -0.70 -18.71
CA GLU A 69 9.48 -0.19 -20.09
C GLU A 69 10.74 -0.67 -20.84
#